data_AF-A0A9W7GGE6-F1
#
_entry.id   AF-A0A9W7GGE6-F1
#
_cell.length_a   1.000
_cell.length_b   1.000
_cell.length_c   1.000
_cell.angle_alpha   90.00
_cell.angle_beta   90.00
_cell.angle_gamma   90.00
#
_symmetry.space_group_name_H-M   'P 1'
#
loop_
_entity.id
_entity.type
_entity.pdbx_description
1 polymer ?
#
loop_
_entity_poly.entity_id
_entity_poly.type
_entity_poly.pdbx_seq_one_letter_code
_entity_poly.pdbx_strand_id
1 'polypeptide(L)'
;MISSKSSLFVRRSISTRLFSSITPYKVYLSGEIHSNWREVISEGVTSRNLPITLTSPNTSHEDSDDCGAIILGMEKERKNWDRLGGTMNSIRTNKLLEDADIVVVRFGEKYRQWNAAFEAGYASARGKPIITIHPPSLSHMLKEVNAASKCVCEEPEQVVDILDYTITGKLPEPKDGEDWTTSETIWGKGNKTP
;
A
#
# COMPACT_ATOMS: atom_id res chain seq x y z
N MET A 1 8.48 -44.80 54.00
CA MET A 1 8.19 -43.40 54.39
C MET A 1 8.33 -42.53 53.16
N ILE A 2 7.19 -42.12 52.61
CA ILE A 2 7.06 -41.28 51.41
C ILE A 2 7.17 -39.82 51.85
N SER A 3 8.08 -39.05 51.26
CA SER A 3 8.15 -37.60 51.46
C SER A 3 8.05 -36.92 50.10
N SER A 4 6.83 -36.58 49.69
CA SER A 4 6.59 -35.74 48.52
C SER A 4 6.91 -34.28 48.87
N LYS A 5 7.84 -33.67 48.13
CA LYS A 5 8.03 -32.22 48.15
C LYS A 5 7.02 -31.61 47.18
N SER A 6 6.02 -30.94 47.75
CA SER A 6 5.08 -30.06 47.05
C SER A 6 5.82 -28.83 46.53
N SER A 7 6.07 -28.80 45.22
CA SER A 7 6.52 -27.60 44.52
C SER A 7 5.29 -26.74 44.18
N LEU A 8 5.09 -25.65 44.92
CA LEU A 8 4.14 -24.61 44.57
C LEU A 8 4.64 -23.87 43.33
N PHE A 9 4.11 -24.24 42.17
CA PHE A 9 4.21 -23.43 40.96
C PHE A 9 3.38 -22.15 41.16
N VAL A 10 4.06 -21.04 41.39
CA VAL A 10 3.48 -19.70 41.29
C VAL A 10 3.06 -19.49 39.84
N ARG A 11 1.77 -19.65 39.55
CA ARG A 11 1.19 -19.18 38.29
C ARG A 11 1.32 -17.66 38.27
N ARG A 12 2.36 -17.15 37.61
CA ARG A 12 2.38 -15.74 37.19
C ARG A 12 1.21 -15.56 36.22
N SER A 13 0.14 -14.96 36.73
CA SER A 13 -0.88 -14.31 35.92
C SER A 13 -0.15 -13.41 34.93
N ILE A 14 -0.15 -13.80 33.66
CA ILE A 14 0.24 -12.90 32.58
C ILE A 14 -0.86 -11.86 32.58
N SER A 15 -0.58 -10.73 33.22
CA SER A 15 -1.38 -9.52 33.12
C SER A 15 -1.69 -9.33 31.65
N THR A 16 -2.97 -9.41 31.30
CA THR A 16 -3.53 -8.95 30.04
C THR A 16 -3.04 -7.52 29.88
N ARG A 17 -1.96 -7.33 29.10
CA ARG A 17 -1.63 -6.00 28.61
C ARG A 17 -2.83 -5.62 27.76
N LEU A 18 -3.64 -4.70 28.27
CA LEU A 18 -4.53 -3.89 27.47
C LEU A 18 -3.72 -3.50 26.23
N PHE A 19 -4.14 -3.99 25.06
CA PHE A 19 -3.53 -3.59 23.81
C PHE A 19 -3.64 -2.06 23.76
N SER A 20 -2.48 -1.42 23.89
CA SER A 20 -2.26 -0.04 23.51
C SER A 20 -3.00 0.20 22.21
N SER A 21 -3.78 1.27 22.13
CA SER A 21 -4.45 1.72 20.90
C SER A 21 -3.42 1.82 19.77
N ILE A 22 -3.31 0.76 18.95
CA ILE A 22 -2.50 0.81 17.75
C ILE A 22 -3.22 1.79 16.84
N THR A 23 -2.62 2.97 16.64
CA THR A 23 -3.08 3.89 15.61
C THR A 23 -2.91 3.17 14.28
N PRO A 24 -4.00 2.98 13.49
CA PRO A 24 -3.91 2.23 12.26
C PRO A 24 -3.04 2.98 11.25
N TYR A 25 -2.25 2.23 10.47
CA TYR A 25 -1.50 2.76 9.35
C TYR A 25 -2.46 3.28 8.29
N LYS A 26 -2.21 4.47 7.75
CA LYS A 26 -2.96 5.01 6.62
C LYS A 26 -2.24 4.64 5.32
N VAL A 27 -2.92 3.86 4.49
CA VAL A 27 -2.39 3.44 3.18
C VAL A 27 -3.24 4.06 2.08
N TYR A 28 -2.61 4.82 1.19
CA TYR A 28 -3.29 5.47 0.06
C TYR A 28 -3.08 4.68 -1.23
N LEU A 29 -4.19 4.31 -1.90
CA LEU A 29 -4.24 3.47 -3.11
C LEU A 29 -4.46 4.33 -4.36
N SER A 30 -3.37 4.80 -4.97
CA SER A 30 -3.36 5.54 -6.24
C SER A 30 -3.32 4.59 -7.44
N GLY A 31 -3.88 5.01 -8.57
CA GLY A 31 -3.76 4.27 -9.83
C GLY A 31 -5.09 3.99 -10.53
N GLU A 32 -5.00 3.16 -11.56
CA GLU A 32 -6.11 2.77 -12.44
C GLU A 32 -7.35 2.24 -11.71
N ILE A 33 -8.51 2.40 -12.35
CA ILE A 33 -9.84 2.11 -11.79
C ILE A 33 -10.61 1.03 -12.60
N HIS A 34 -9.91 0.32 -13.47
CA HIS A 34 -10.47 -0.63 -14.45
C HIS A 34 -10.21 -2.10 -14.10
N SER A 35 -9.65 -2.40 -12.92
CA SER A 35 -9.49 -3.74 -12.37
C SER A 35 -9.86 -3.80 -10.89
N ASN A 36 -9.89 -5.00 -10.31
CA ASN A 36 -10.26 -5.27 -8.92
C ASN A 36 -9.09 -5.22 -7.91
N TRP A 37 -7.96 -4.60 -8.28
CA TRP A 37 -6.73 -4.67 -7.47
C TRP A 37 -6.87 -4.03 -6.08
N ARG A 38 -7.73 -3.03 -5.92
CA ARG A 38 -7.98 -2.38 -4.62
C ARG A 38 -8.78 -3.30 -3.70
N GLU A 39 -9.73 -4.05 -4.27
CA GLU A 39 -10.55 -5.04 -3.57
C GLU A 39 -9.65 -6.16 -3.05
N VAL A 40 -8.73 -6.68 -3.87
CA VAL A 40 -7.74 -7.68 -3.44
C VAL A 40 -6.93 -7.21 -2.22
N ILE A 41 -6.43 -5.96 -2.25
CA ILE A 41 -5.71 -5.39 -1.11
C ILE A 41 -6.62 -5.25 0.11
N SER A 42 -7.84 -4.74 -0.08
CA SER A 42 -8.82 -4.55 1.00
C SER A 42 -9.19 -5.86 1.69
N GLU A 43 -9.46 -6.91 0.91
CA GLU A 43 -9.77 -8.26 1.40
C GLU A 43 -8.55 -8.89 2.09
N GLY A 44 -7.35 -8.73 1.52
CA GLY A 44 -6.11 -9.22 2.12
C GLY A 44 -5.79 -8.57 3.47
N VAL A 45 -5.93 -7.25 3.57
CA VAL A 45 -5.77 -6.48 4.81
C VAL A 45 -6.78 -6.92 5.86
N THR A 46 -8.05 -7.08 5.45
CA THR A 46 -9.14 -7.47 6.35
C THR A 46 -8.97 -8.90 6.85
N SER A 47 -8.67 -9.85 5.96
CA SER A 47 -8.52 -11.27 6.30
C SER A 47 -7.36 -11.53 7.27
N ARG A 48 -6.30 -10.71 7.20
CA ARG A 48 -5.16 -10.75 8.13
C ARG A 48 -5.34 -9.89 9.38
N ASN A 49 -6.47 -9.19 9.50
CA ASN A 49 -6.79 -8.28 10.59
C ASN A 49 -5.66 -7.25 10.83
N LEU A 50 -5.10 -6.70 9.75
CA LEU A 50 -4.06 -5.70 9.83
C LEU A 50 -4.64 -4.35 10.28
N PRO A 51 -3.97 -3.61 11.18
CA PRO A 51 -4.43 -2.29 11.64
C PRO A 51 -4.17 -1.23 10.57
N ILE A 52 -4.92 -1.27 9.47
CA ILE A 52 -4.76 -0.37 8.31
C ILE A 52 -6.09 0.32 8.00
N THR A 53 -6.01 1.62 7.70
CA THR A 53 -7.07 2.39 7.06
C THR A 53 -6.69 2.63 5.60
N LEU A 54 -7.45 2.05 4.68
CA LEU A 54 -7.28 2.26 3.24
C LEU A 54 -8.00 3.53 2.79
N THR A 55 -7.33 4.30 1.94
CA THR A 55 -7.87 5.51 1.31
C THR A 55 -7.53 5.53 -0.18
N SER A 56 -8.29 6.26 -0.98
CA SER A 56 -8.11 6.33 -2.44
C SER A 56 -8.62 7.67 -3.00
N PRO A 57 -8.26 8.03 -4.24
CA PRO A 57 -8.95 9.09 -4.96
C PRO A 57 -10.42 8.71 -5.22
N ASN A 58 -11.19 9.65 -5.77
CA ASN A 58 -12.51 9.32 -6.31
C ASN A 58 -12.34 8.34 -7.49
N THR A 59 -12.95 7.18 -7.39
CA THR A 59 -12.86 6.12 -8.41
C THR A 59 -14.06 6.12 -9.37
N SER A 60 -15.07 6.95 -9.13
CA SER A 60 -16.16 7.20 -10.07
C SER A 60 -15.70 8.21 -11.11
N HIS A 61 -15.63 7.78 -12.37
CA HIS A 61 -15.15 8.61 -13.48
C HIS A 61 -16.04 9.84 -13.66
N GLU A 62 -17.36 9.64 -13.72
CA GLU A 62 -18.34 10.72 -13.89
C GLU A 62 -18.30 11.71 -12.73
N ASP A 63 -18.28 11.22 -11.48
CA ASP A 63 -18.23 12.10 -10.32
C ASP A 63 -16.91 12.86 -10.23
N SER A 64 -15.80 12.22 -10.61
CA SER A 64 -14.47 12.84 -10.60
C SER A 64 -14.39 14.01 -11.57
N ASP A 65 -14.90 13.83 -12.79
CA ASP A 65 -14.88 14.85 -13.84
C ASP A 65 -15.85 15.99 -13.52
N ASP A 66 -17.03 15.66 -13.02
CA ASP A 66 -18.14 16.60 -12.89
C ASP A 66 -18.21 17.29 -11.52
N CYS A 67 -17.45 16.85 -10.51
CA CYS A 67 -17.57 17.39 -9.15
C CYS A 67 -17.45 18.92 -9.08
N GLY A 68 -16.52 19.51 -9.83
CA GLY A 68 -16.34 20.95 -9.88
C GLY A 68 -17.53 21.67 -10.50
N ALA A 69 -18.11 21.12 -11.57
CA ALA A 69 -19.28 21.64 -12.24
C ALA A 69 -20.55 21.52 -11.39
N ILE A 70 -20.75 20.36 -10.75
CA ILE A 70 -21.88 20.06 -9.88
C ILE A 70 -21.90 21.03 -8.68
N ILE A 71 -20.75 21.29 -8.06
CA ILE A 71 -20.67 22.08 -6.83
C ILE A 71 -20.60 23.58 -7.09
N LEU A 72 -19.80 24.03 -8.07
CA LEU A 72 -19.56 25.46 -8.31
C LEU A 72 -20.47 26.06 -9.39
N GLY A 73 -21.28 25.23 -10.04
CA GLY A 73 -22.15 25.62 -11.15
C GLY A 73 -21.40 25.79 -12.47
N MET A 74 -22.12 25.48 -13.55
CA MET A 74 -21.62 25.64 -14.91
C MET A 74 -21.93 27.02 -15.47
N GLU A 75 -20.89 27.80 -15.74
CA GLU A 75 -21.03 28.96 -16.63
C GLU A 75 -20.98 28.46 -18.08
N LYS A 76 -21.93 28.90 -18.91
CA LYS A 76 -22.04 28.57 -20.34
C LYS A 76 -20.76 28.81 -21.14
N GLU A 77 -19.83 29.62 -20.62
CA GLU A 77 -18.59 30.03 -21.27
C GLU A 77 -17.33 29.40 -20.64
N ARG A 78 -17.45 28.63 -19.54
CA ARG A 78 -16.28 28.03 -18.88
C ARG A 78 -15.73 26.87 -19.70
N LYS A 79 -14.71 27.16 -20.50
CA LYS A 79 -13.88 26.19 -21.24
C LYS A 79 -12.99 25.30 -20.35
N ASN A 80 -13.33 25.11 -19.07
CA ASN A 80 -12.37 24.58 -18.09
C ASN A 80 -12.98 23.57 -17.11
N TRP A 81 -13.87 22.72 -17.62
CA TRP A 81 -14.52 21.63 -16.90
C TRP A 81 -13.50 20.76 -16.16
N ASP A 82 -12.54 20.22 -16.91
CA ASP A 82 -11.51 19.31 -16.39
C ASP A 82 -10.63 19.96 -15.31
N ARG A 83 -10.31 21.26 -15.43
CA ARG A 83 -9.54 21.94 -14.38
C ARG A 83 -10.36 22.13 -13.11
N LEU A 84 -11.67 22.37 -13.20
CA LEU A 84 -12.50 22.51 -12.00
C LEU A 84 -12.55 21.19 -11.23
N GLY A 85 -12.83 20.08 -11.92
CA GLY A 85 -12.78 18.74 -11.34
C GLY A 85 -11.39 18.42 -10.79
N GLY A 86 -10.35 18.60 -11.60
CA GLY A 86 -8.96 18.34 -11.21
C GLY A 86 -8.49 19.17 -10.00
N THR A 87 -8.81 20.47 -9.94
CA THR A 87 -8.43 21.32 -8.81
C THR A 87 -9.16 20.90 -7.54
N MET A 88 -10.44 20.56 -7.63
CA MET A 88 -11.22 20.12 -6.48
C MET A 88 -10.74 18.76 -5.96
N ASN A 89 -10.52 17.80 -6.87
CA ASN A 89 -9.92 16.51 -6.54
C ASN A 89 -8.57 16.69 -5.86
N SER A 90 -7.74 17.63 -6.32
CA SER A 90 -6.41 17.88 -5.72
C SER A 90 -6.46 18.27 -4.24
N ILE A 91 -7.50 18.99 -3.79
CA ILE A 91 -7.66 19.34 -2.36
C ILE A 91 -7.77 18.06 -1.53
N ARG A 92 -8.57 17.10 -2.01
CA ARG A 92 -8.78 15.82 -1.34
C ARG A 92 -7.55 14.92 -1.47
N THR A 93 -7.05 14.70 -2.67
CA THR A 93 -5.96 13.74 -2.91
C THR A 93 -4.65 14.19 -2.27
N ASN A 94 -4.32 15.50 -2.29
CA ASN A 94 -3.14 16.01 -1.60
C ASN A 94 -3.23 15.76 -0.09
N LYS A 95 -4.39 16.02 0.53
CA LYS A 95 -4.57 15.77 1.97
C LYS A 95 -4.43 14.28 2.30
N LEU A 96 -5.02 13.40 1.49
CA LEU A 96 -4.91 11.95 1.68
C LEU A 96 -3.46 11.47 1.52
N LEU A 97 -2.73 11.98 0.53
CA LEU A 97 -1.30 11.69 0.33
C LEU A 97 -0.43 12.22 1.47
N GLU A 98 -0.71 13.42 1.97
CA GLU A 98 0.00 14.01 3.11
C GLU A 98 -0.20 13.19 4.39
N ASP A 99 -1.41 12.68 4.61
CA ASP A 99 -1.75 11.88 5.78
C ASP A 99 -1.33 10.42 5.66
N ALA A 100 -1.03 9.93 4.46
CA ALA A 100 -0.65 8.54 4.23
C ALA A 100 0.71 8.22 4.89
N ASP A 101 0.77 7.07 5.55
CA ASP A 101 2.02 6.47 6.03
C ASP A 101 2.72 5.73 4.89
N ILE A 102 1.95 5.09 4.00
CA ILE A 102 2.43 4.35 2.83
C ILE A 102 1.55 4.68 1.63
N VAL A 103 2.17 4.83 0.46
CA VAL A 103 1.47 5.07 -0.81
C VAL A 103 1.68 3.87 -1.75
N VAL A 104 0.59 3.31 -2.24
CA VAL A 104 0.59 2.24 -3.24
C VAL A 104 0.12 2.84 -4.57
N VAL A 105 0.89 2.63 -5.65
CA VAL A 105 0.59 3.19 -6.97
C VAL A 105 0.49 2.06 -8.01
N ARG A 106 -0.71 1.81 -8.53
CA ARG A 106 -0.97 0.82 -9.58
C ARG A 106 -0.87 1.46 -10.96
N PHE A 107 0.00 0.92 -11.82
CA PHE A 107 0.09 1.27 -13.24
C PHE A 107 -0.42 0.13 -14.14
N GLY A 108 -1.61 0.29 -14.70
CA GLY A 108 -2.21 -0.65 -15.67
C GLY A 108 -1.74 -0.42 -17.12
N GLU A 109 -1.97 -1.39 -18.00
CA GLU A 109 -1.59 -1.31 -19.41
C GLU A 109 -2.57 -0.47 -20.25
N LYS A 110 -3.79 -0.29 -19.74
CA LYS A 110 -4.84 0.49 -20.39
C LYS A 110 -4.74 1.94 -19.95
N TYR A 111 -4.71 2.83 -20.95
CA TYR A 111 -4.61 4.29 -20.81
C TYR A 111 -3.31 4.79 -20.20
N ARG A 112 -3.04 6.07 -20.45
CA ARG A 112 -1.88 6.78 -19.88
C ARG A 112 -2.29 7.32 -18.50
N GLN A 113 -1.65 6.83 -17.45
CA GLN A 113 -2.05 7.06 -16.06
C GLN A 113 -1.29 8.23 -15.46
N TRP A 114 -1.48 9.41 -16.06
CA TRP A 114 -0.77 10.63 -15.71
C TRP A 114 -1.04 11.10 -14.28
N ASN A 115 -2.26 10.89 -13.80
CA ASN A 115 -2.64 11.14 -12.41
C ASN A 115 -1.84 10.26 -11.45
N ALA A 116 -1.70 8.96 -11.73
CA ALA A 116 -0.94 8.04 -10.89
C ALA A 116 0.56 8.39 -10.87
N ALA A 117 1.13 8.74 -12.03
CA ALA A 117 2.51 9.21 -12.11
C ALA A 117 2.74 10.53 -11.35
N PHE A 118 1.78 11.46 -11.43
CA PHE A 118 1.82 12.72 -10.69
C PHE A 118 1.76 12.49 -9.17
N GLU A 119 0.84 11.64 -8.71
CA GLU A 119 0.70 11.29 -7.29
C GLU A 119 1.92 10.54 -6.76
N ALA A 120 2.54 9.65 -7.56
CA ALA A 120 3.82 9.02 -7.22
C ALA A 120 4.95 10.04 -7.05
N GLY A 121 5.05 11.01 -7.97
CA GLY A 121 6.01 12.11 -7.88
C GLY A 121 5.78 12.98 -6.65
N TYR A 122 4.53 13.32 -6.34
CA TYR A 122 4.15 14.08 -5.15
C TYR A 122 4.51 13.32 -3.86
N ALA A 123 4.15 12.04 -3.78
CA ALA A 123 4.49 11.17 -2.64
C ALA A 123 6.02 11.09 -2.44
N SER A 124 6.78 10.96 -3.54
CA SER A 124 8.24 10.90 -3.51
C SER A 124 8.84 12.20 -2.99
N ALA A 125 8.37 13.36 -3.48
CA ALA A 125 8.81 14.66 -3.02
C ALA A 125 8.50 14.91 -1.53
N ARG A 126 7.47 14.26 -0.98
CA ARG A 126 7.10 14.30 0.44
C ARG A 126 7.81 13.23 1.28
N GLY A 127 8.70 12.44 0.70
CA GLY A 127 9.44 11.38 1.39
C GLY A 127 8.58 10.20 1.83
N LYS A 128 7.41 10.01 1.21
CA LYS A 128 6.52 8.88 1.53
C LYS A 128 7.13 7.58 0.98
N PRO A 129 7.06 6.45 1.71
CA PRO A 129 7.41 5.16 1.15
C PRO A 129 6.37 4.77 0.09
N ILE A 130 6.87 4.42 -1.10
CA ILE A 130 6.03 4.07 -2.26
C ILE A 130 6.21 2.59 -2.58
N ILE A 131 5.10 1.91 -2.86
CA ILE A 131 5.04 0.58 -3.45
C ILE A 131 4.38 0.73 -4.83
N THR A 132 5.02 0.25 -5.89
CA THR A 132 4.40 0.23 -7.23
C THR A 132 3.84 -1.15 -7.55
N ILE A 133 2.75 -1.19 -8.32
CA ILE A 133 2.20 -2.44 -8.86
C ILE A 133 2.05 -2.28 -10.38
N HIS A 134 2.77 -3.05 -11.18
CA HIS A 134 2.64 -3.03 -12.64
C HIS A 134 3.16 -4.31 -13.30
N PRO A 135 2.63 -4.68 -14.48
CA PRO A 135 3.20 -5.79 -15.24
C PRO A 135 4.63 -5.45 -15.69
N PRO A 136 5.49 -6.46 -15.94
CA PRO A 136 6.87 -6.25 -16.39
C PRO A 136 7.00 -5.39 -17.64
N SER A 137 6.01 -5.45 -18.55
CA SER A 137 5.93 -4.67 -19.80
C SER A 137 6.05 -3.15 -19.58
N LEU A 138 5.65 -2.63 -18.42
CA LEU A 138 5.70 -1.20 -18.10
C LEU A 138 6.97 -0.77 -17.36
N SER A 139 7.81 -1.71 -16.91
CA SER A 139 8.96 -1.42 -16.03
C SER A 139 9.93 -0.40 -16.64
N HIS A 140 10.22 -0.52 -17.95
CA HIS A 140 11.11 0.41 -18.64
C HIS A 140 10.59 1.85 -18.64
N MET A 141 9.28 2.03 -18.86
CA MET A 141 8.63 3.34 -18.86
C MET A 141 8.52 3.95 -17.46
N LEU A 142 8.51 3.11 -16.43
CA LEU A 142 8.37 3.51 -15.03
C LEU A 142 9.71 3.58 -14.30
N LYS A 143 10.85 3.53 -14.99
CA LYS A 143 12.18 3.41 -14.38
C LYS A 143 12.47 4.46 -13.31
N GLU A 144 12.08 5.73 -13.49
CA GLU A 144 12.24 6.78 -12.47
C GLU A 144 11.29 6.60 -11.28
N VAL A 145 10.05 6.18 -11.53
CA VAL A 145 9.07 5.91 -10.48
C VAL A 145 9.48 4.69 -9.65
N ASN A 146 9.98 3.65 -10.31
CA ASN A 146 10.50 2.45 -9.67
C ASN A 146 11.78 2.75 -8.87
N ALA A 147 12.67 3.61 -9.37
CA ALA A 147 13.84 4.05 -8.62
C ALA A 147 13.47 4.84 -7.34
N ALA A 148 12.34 5.55 -7.34
CA ALA A 148 11.81 6.23 -6.16
C ALA A 148 11.06 5.30 -5.18
N SER A 149 10.68 4.10 -5.63
CA SER A 149 9.86 3.16 -4.88
C SER A 149 10.70 2.27 -3.96
N LYS A 150 10.09 1.78 -2.87
CA LYS A 150 10.72 0.82 -1.94
C LYS A 150 10.55 -0.62 -2.40
N CYS A 151 9.45 -0.90 -3.08
CA CYS A 151 9.15 -2.20 -3.66
C CYS A 151 8.43 -2.01 -5.00
N VAL A 152 8.73 -2.90 -5.95
CA VAL A 152 8.02 -3.03 -7.22
C VAL A 152 7.35 -4.39 -7.22
N CYS A 153 6.02 -4.39 -7.32
CA CYS A 153 5.19 -5.58 -7.36
C CYS A 153 4.60 -5.78 -8.76
N GLU A 154 4.31 -7.03 -9.09
CA GLU A 154 3.56 -7.42 -10.28
C GLU A 154 2.10 -7.68 -9.93
N GLU A 155 1.86 -8.26 -8.75
CA GLU A 155 0.54 -8.68 -8.28
C GLU A 155 0.12 -7.94 -6.99
N PRO A 156 -1.18 -7.61 -6.80
CA PRO A 156 -1.65 -6.90 -5.62
C PRO A 156 -1.45 -7.65 -4.29
N GLU A 157 -1.44 -8.99 -4.30
CA GLU A 157 -1.20 -9.83 -3.12
C GLU A 157 0.17 -9.58 -2.51
N GLN A 158 1.18 -9.26 -3.35
CA GLN A 158 2.51 -8.92 -2.87
C GLN A 158 2.49 -7.66 -2.01
N VAL A 159 1.58 -6.72 -2.28
CA VAL A 159 1.40 -5.53 -1.45
C VAL A 159 0.84 -5.92 -0.08
N VAL A 160 -0.10 -6.85 -0.03
CA VAL A 160 -0.64 -7.36 1.25
C VAL A 160 0.48 -8.02 2.07
N ASP A 161 1.34 -8.82 1.44
CA ASP A 161 2.50 -9.45 2.10
C ASP A 161 3.51 -8.41 2.61
N ILE A 162 3.81 -7.38 1.81
CA ILE A 162 4.70 -6.28 2.22
C ILE A 162 4.10 -5.53 3.41
N LEU A 163 2.80 -5.23 3.38
CA LEU A 163 2.12 -4.51 4.46
C LEU A 163 2.10 -5.34 5.76
N ASP A 164 1.79 -6.63 5.68
CA ASP A 164 1.81 -7.54 6.84
C ASP A 164 3.22 -7.60 7.44
N TYR A 165 4.24 -7.87 6.62
CA TYR A 165 5.63 -7.90 7.07
C TYR A 165 6.07 -6.58 7.70
N THR A 166 5.73 -5.45 7.08
CA THR A 166 6.12 -4.11 7.57
C THR A 166 5.51 -3.81 8.94
N ILE A 167 4.28 -4.26 9.19
CA ILE A 167 3.54 -3.96 10.42
C ILE A 167 3.82 -4.98 11.52
N THR A 168 3.89 -6.26 11.17
CA THR A 168 3.91 -7.38 12.15
C THR A 168 5.27 -8.08 12.22
N GLY A 169 6.14 -7.89 11.22
CA GLY A 169 7.39 -8.62 11.07
C GLY A 169 7.21 -10.06 10.56
N LYS A 170 5.98 -10.49 10.26
CA LYS A 170 5.69 -11.85 9.79
C LYS A 170 6.02 -11.97 8.30
N LEU A 171 6.81 -12.98 7.95
CA LEU A 171 7.04 -13.35 6.55
C LEU A 171 5.97 -14.35 6.07
N PRO A 172 5.52 -14.24 4.81
CA PRO A 172 4.76 -15.32 4.18
C PRO A 172 5.68 -16.51 3.84
N GLU A 173 5.08 -17.63 3.47
CA GLU A 173 5.83 -18.71 2.82
C GLU A 173 6.40 -18.21 1.48
N PRO A 174 7.57 -18.70 1.04
CA PRO A 174 8.15 -18.28 -0.22
C PRO A 174 7.22 -18.51 -1.41
N LYS A 175 7.07 -17.50 -2.27
CA LYS A 175 6.23 -17.58 -3.46
C LYS A 175 6.71 -18.62 -4.47
N ASP A 176 8.02 -18.85 -4.54
CA ASP A 176 8.64 -19.83 -5.43
C ASP A 176 8.56 -21.27 -4.88
N GLY A 177 7.96 -21.47 -3.69
CA GLY A 177 7.76 -22.79 -3.10
C GLY A 177 9.06 -23.57 -2.94
N GLU A 178 9.13 -24.75 -3.55
CA GLU A 178 10.32 -25.63 -3.50
C GLU A 178 11.53 -25.06 -4.25
N ASP A 179 11.32 -24.13 -5.20
CA ASP A 179 12.40 -23.49 -5.96
C ASP A 179 13.09 -22.37 -5.16
N TRP A 180 12.51 -21.94 -4.02
CA TRP A 180 13.12 -20.94 -3.17
C TRP A 180 14.31 -21.50 -2.40
N THR A 181 15.38 -20.72 -2.30
CA THR A 181 16.53 -21.06 -1.45
C THR A 181 17.13 -19.82 -0.80
N THR A 182 17.83 -20.02 0.32
CA THR A 182 18.39 -18.90 1.07
C THR A 182 19.61 -18.31 0.36
N SER A 183 19.87 -17.02 0.57
CA SER A 183 21.12 -16.40 0.11
C SER A 183 22.36 -17.07 0.70
N GLU A 184 22.28 -17.63 1.92
CA GLU A 184 23.35 -18.41 2.54
C GLU A 184 23.62 -19.71 1.78
N THR A 185 22.58 -20.37 1.24
CA THR A 185 22.73 -21.56 0.40
C THR A 185 23.40 -21.22 -0.92
N ILE A 186 23.03 -20.09 -1.54
CA ILE A 186 23.58 -19.66 -2.85
C ILE A 186 25.03 -19.19 -2.70
N TRP A 187 25.30 -18.39 -1.67
CA TRP A 187 26.55 -17.62 -1.56
C TRP A 187 27.47 -18.09 -0.44
N GLY A 188 27.06 -19.04 0.40
CA GLY A 188 27.82 -19.55 1.53
C GLY A 188 27.62 -18.77 2.83
N LYS A 189 27.83 -19.46 3.95
CA LYS A 189 27.70 -18.88 5.30
C LYS A 189 28.77 -17.84 5.58
N GLY A 190 28.35 -16.67 6.04
CA GLY A 190 29.25 -15.57 6.37
C GLY A 190 29.88 -14.91 5.15
N ASN A 191 29.31 -15.08 3.96
CA ASN A 191 29.80 -14.40 2.78
C ASN A 191 29.77 -12.88 2.99
N LYS A 192 30.86 -12.20 2.68
CA LYS A 192 31.04 -10.75 2.86
C LYS A 192 30.31 -9.97 1.77
N THR A 193 29.02 -10.26 1.55
CA THR A 193 28.17 -9.72 0.45
C THR A 193 28.71 -9.98 -0.97
N PRO A 194 27.85 -10.05 -2.00
CA PRO A 194 28.28 -9.94 -3.40
C PRO A 194 28.88 -8.56 -3.71
#